data_AF-A0A958YI03-F1
#
_entry.id   AF-A0A958YI03-F1
#
_cell.length_a   1.000
_cell.length_b   1.000
_cell.length_c   1.000
_cell.angle_alpha   90.00
_cell.angle_beta   90.00
_cell.angle_gamma   90.00
#
_symmetry.space_group_name_H-M   'P 1'
#
loop_
_entity.id
_entity.type
_entity.pdbx_description
1 polymer ?
#
loop_
_entity_poly.entity_id
_entity_poly.type
_entity_poly.pdbx_seq_one_letter_code
_entity_poly.pdbx_strand_id
1 'polypeptide(L)'
;MQKKPQKIGLITTTSLVVGNMIGVGIFVLPAALATYGSISLLGWIFTSAGALILAKIFSNLSKIVVNKSGGSYAYTRAAFGDFFGYLIAWSYWIGCWVGNGAIAIAIVGALSFFFPVLESNSVYQISVALSLIWLFTWINTRGVKTSGKVQVVTTALKLLPLVFVIIVGAFFFNLDNFPAFNLTNQSNFATFPAVAA
;
A
#
# COMPACT_ATOMS: atom_id res chain seq x y z
N MET A 1 -15.20 -18.67 -29.88
CA MET A 1 -13.76 -18.72 -29.52
C MET A 1 -13.61 -18.48 -28.02
N GLN A 2 -13.21 -19.49 -27.24
CA GLN A 2 -12.86 -19.29 -25.84
C GLN A 2 -11.54 -18.49 -25.77
N LYS A 3 -11.62 -17.22 -25.38
CA LYS A 3 -10.45 -16.36 -25.15
C LYS A 3 -9.64 -17.00 -24.01
N LYS A 4 -8.42 -17.48 -24.29
CA LYS A 4 -7.50 -17.98 -23.24
C LYS A 4 -7.40 -16.93 -22.12
N PRO A 5 -7.52 -17.31 -20.84
CA PRO A 5 -7.41 -16.37 -19.74
C PRO A 5 -6.05 -15.68 -19.82
N GLN A 6 -6.07 -14.34 -19.83
CA GLN A 6 -4.85 -13.55 -19.88
C GLN A 6 -4.12 -13.70 -18.54
N LYS A 7 -3.04 -14.49 -18.54
CA LYS A 7 -2.15 -14.62 -17.37
C LYS A 7 -1.17 -13.45 -17.34
N ILE A 8 -0.85 -12.99 -16.13
CA ILE A 8 0.20 -12.01 -15.85
C ILE A 8 1.43 -12.73 -15.31
N GLY A 9 2.62 -12.24 -15.66
CA GLY A 9 3.90 -12.85 -15.26
C GLY A 9 4.34 -12.44 -13.86
N LEU A 10 5.41 -13.06 -13.36
CA LEU A 10 5.94 -12.84 -12.00
C LEU A 10 6.21 -11.36 -11.72
N ILE A 11 6.92 -10.66 -12.60
CA ILE A 11 7.26 -9.24 -12.44
C ILE A 11 5.99 -8.39 -12.27
N THR A 12 4.97 -8.64 -13.09
CA THR A 12 3.69 -7.93 -13.01
C THR A 12 2.97 -8.22 -11.69
N THR A 13 2.92 -9.49 -11.29
CA THR A 13 2.28 -9.91 -10.02
C THR A 13 3.00 -9.31 -8.81
N THR A 14 4.34 -9.34 -8.79
CA THR A 14 5.14 -8.71 -7.74
C THR A 14 4.93 -7.19 -7.74
N SER A 15 4.90 -6.55 -8.92
CA SER A 15 4.67 -5.11 -9.02
C SER A 15 3.28 -4.71 -8.54
N LEU A 16 2.26 -5.55 -8.73
CA LEU A 16 0.91 -5.36 -8.16
C LEU A 16 0.93 -5.38 -6.64
N VAL A 17 1.63 -6.35 -6.04
CA VAL A 17 1.75 -6.42 -4.57
C VAL A 17 2.51 -5.21 -4.05
N VAL A 18 3.72 -4.96 -4.56
CA VAL A 18 4.58 -3.85 -4.11
C VAL A 18 3.88 -2.51 -4.31
N GLY A 19 3.28 -2.28 -5.48
CA GLY A 19 2.66 -1.00 -5.79
C GLY A 19 1.37 -0.71 -5.01
N ASN A 20 0.67 -1.75 -4.56
CA ASN A 20 -0.47 -1.62 -3.65
C ASN A 20 -0.03 -1.39 -2.19
N MET A 21 1.12 -1.92 -1.78
CA MET A 21 1.67 -1.68 -0.43
C MET A 21 2.30 -0.29 -0.32
N ILE A 22 2.96 0.20 -1.38
CA ILE A 22 3.54 1.55 -1.42
C ILE A 22 2.43 2.57 -1.68
N GLY A 23 1.83 3.06 -0.60
CA GLY A 23 0.88 4.17 -0.59
C GLY A 23 1.50 5.49 -0.14
N VAL A 24 0.63 6.41 0.28
CA VAL A 24 1.03 7.73 0.85
C VAL A 24 1.80 7.55 2.16
N GLY A 25 1.51 6.47 2.91
CA GLY A 25 2.10 6.19 4.21
C GLY A 25 3.62 6.19 4.21
N ILE A 26 4.31 5.59 3.22
CA ILE A 26 5.78 5.52 3.23
C ILE A 26 6.45 6.91 3.16
N PHE A 27 5.76 7.90 2.60
CA PHE A 27 6.29 9.27 2.44
C PHE A 27 6.04 10.14 3.68
N VAL A 28 5.06 9.78 4.52
CA VAL A 28 4.66 10.56 5.71
C VAL A 28 5.13 9.89 7.00
N LEU A 29 5.16 8.56 7.03
CA LEU A 29 5.43 7.75 8.22
C LEU A 29 6.82 8.01 8.84
N PRO A 30 7.91 8.23 8.07
CA PRO A 30 9.20 8.59 8.67
C PRO A 30 9.13 9.86 9.52
N ALA A 31 8.42 10.89 9.05
CA ALA A 31 8.26 12.14 9.80
C ALA A 31 7.39 11.96 11.05
N ALA A 32 6.30 11.19 10.94
CA ALA A 32 5.45 10.87 12.09
C ALA A 32 6.22 10.09 13.18
N LEU A 33 6.97 9.05 12.77
CA LEU A 33 7.74 8.20 13.67
C LEU A 33 8.99 8.86 14.25
N ALA A 34 9.55 9.87 13.57
CA ALA A 34 10.70 10.63 14.07
C ALA A 34 10.41 11.30 15.43
N THR A 35 9.15 11.67 15.69
CA THR A 35 8.73 12.29 16.95
C THR A 35 8.85 11.37 18.18
N TYR A 36 8.89 10.05 17.96
CA TYR A 36 9.04 9.05 19.02
C TYR A 36 10.51 8.73 19.35
N GLY A 37 11.44 9.10 18.47
CA GLY A 37 12.86 8.76 18.58
C GLY A 37 13.23 7.44 17.91
N SER A 38 14.44 6.93 18.19
CA SER A 38 14.96 5.74 17.52
C SER A 38 14.30 4.41 17.93
N ILE A 39 13.46 4.41 18.98
CA ILE A 39 12.56 3.30 19.34
C ILE A 39 11.63 2.90 18.19
N SER A 40 11.31 3.84 17.28
CA SER A 40 10.54 3.58 16.07
C SER A 40 11.16 2.54 15.15
N LEU A 41 12.49 2.34 15.19
CA LEU A 41 13.15 1.28 14.43
C LEU A 41 12.76 -0.11 14.95
N LEU A 42 12.55 -0.27 16.26
CA LEU A 42 12.06 -1.53 16.83
C LEU A 42 10.62 -1.81 16.41
N GLY A 43 9.78 -0.76 16.37
CA GLY A 43 8.42 -0.86 15.84
C GLY A 43 8.39 -1.32 14.38
N TRP A 44 9.27 -0.75 13.55
CA TRP A 44 9.45 -1.17 12.15
C TRP A 44 9.90 -2.62 12.01
N ILE A 45 10.86 -3.08 12.81
CA ILE A 45 11.33 -4.48 12.78
C ILE A 45 10.19 -5.41 13.18
N PHE A 46 9.44 -5.07 14.25
CA PHE A 46 8.34 -5.88 14.74
C PHE A 46 7.20 -6.01 13.72
N THR A 47 6.73 -4.89 13.17
CA THR A 47 5.67 -4.87 12.15
C THR A 47 6.10 -5.58 10.87
N SER A 48 7.34 -5.39 10.42
CA SER A 48 7.90 -6.08 9.25
C SER A 48 7.98 -7.59 9.46
N ALA A 49 8.37 -8.05 10.65
CA ALA A 49 8.37 -9.47 10.99
C ALA A 49 6.96 -10.07 10.91
N GLY A 50 5.96 -9.39 11.46
CA GLY A 50 4.55 -9.79 11.34
C GLY A 50 4.07 -9.87 9.89
N ALA A 51 4.44 -8.87 9.07
CA ALA A 51 4.12 -8.86 7.64
C ALA A 51 4.76 -10.03 6.88
N LEU A 52 6.01 -10.40 7.19
CA LEU A 52 6.69 -11.56 6.59
C LEU A 52 6.01 -12.88 6.96
N ILE A 53 5.57 -13.03 8.22
CA ILE A 53 4.81 -14.20 8.66
C ILE A 53 3.50 -14.30 7.86
N LEU A 54 2.77 -13.19 7.73
CA LEU A 54 1.52 -13.15 6.97
C LEU A 54 1.77 -13.47 5.48
N ALA A 55 2.81 -12.90 4.87
CA ALA A 55 3.19 -13.20 3.49
C ALA A 55 3.49 -14.70 3.30
N LYS A 56 4.15 -15.33 4.27
CA LYS A 56 4.42 -16.78 4.24
C LYS A 56 3.13 -17.60 4.32
N ILE A 57 2.18 -17.21 5.17
CA ILE A 57 0.86 -17.85 5.27
C ILE A 57 0.14 -17.77 3.92
N PHE A 58 0.04 -16.58 3.32
CA PHE A 58 -0.60 -16.41 2.01
C PHE A 58 0.11 -17.19 0.89
N SER A 59 1.45 -17.25 0.92
CA SER A 59 2.24 -18.10 0.02
C SER A 59 1.87 -19.57 0.18
N ASN A 60 1.78 -20.08 1.40
CA ASN A 60 1.43 -21.48 1.65
C ASN A 60 -0.01 -21.80 1.23
N LEU A 61 -0.97 -20.92 1.58
CA LEU A 61 -2.38 -21.08 1.17
C LEU A 61 -2.54 -21.09 -0.36
N SER A 62 -1.77 -20.27 -1.08
CA SER A 62 -1.80 -20.26 -2.55
C SER A 62 -1.34 -21.58 -3.19
N LYS A 63 -0.53 -22.37 -2.49
CA LYS A 63 -0.07 -23.70 -2.94
C LYS A 63 -1.08 -24.80 -2.60
N ILE A 64 -1.89 -24.61 -1.55
CA ILE A 64 -2.93 -25.56 -1.14
C ILE A 64 -4.17 -25.37 -2.00
N VAL A 65 -4.63 -24.13 -2.19
CA VAL A 65 -5.84 -23.79 -2.94
C VAL A 65 -5.46 -23.41 -4.37
N VAL A 66 -5.17 -24.43 -5.18
CA VAL A 66 -4.66 -24.29 -6.55
C VAL A 66 -5.79 -23.97 -7.53
N ASN A 67 -5.50 -23.19 -8.58
CA ASN A 67 -6.40 -22.87 -9.70
C ASN A 67 -7.72 -22.18 -9.29
N LYS A 68 -7.82 -21.61 -8.09
CA LYS A 68 -8.93 -20.76 -7.67
C LYS A 68 -8.51 -19.30 -7.67
N SER A 69 -9.39 -18.43 -8.16
CA SER A 69 -9.23 -16.98 -8.05
C SER A 69 -10.02 -16.49 -6.83
N GLY A 70 -9.54 -15.43 -6.17
CA GLY A 70 -10.24 -14.79 -5.06
C GLY A 70 -9.43 -14.63 -3.77
N GLY A 71 -8.18 -15.12 -3.70
CA GLY A 71 -7.28 -14.88 -2.57
C GLY A 71 -7.90 -15.26 -1.23
N SER A 72 -7.98 -14.31 -0.29
CA SER A 72 -8.56 -14.50 1.05
C SER A 72 -9.96 -15.10 1.02
N TYR A 73 -10.84 -14.65 0.12
CA TYR A 73 -12.17 -15.24 -0.06
C TYR A 73 -12.10 -16.73 -0.36
N ALA A 74 -11.27 -17.11 -1.34
CA ALA A 74 -11.16 -18.50 -1.78
C ALA A 74 -10.59 -19.39 -0.66
N TYR A 75 -9.63 -18.89 0.11
CA TYR A 75 -9.03 -19.62 1.23
C TYR A 75 -10.04 -19.80 2.37
N THR A 76 -10.73 -18.74 2.78
CA THR A 76 -11.73 -18.80 3.85
C THR A 76 -12.89 -19.69 3.46
N ARG A 77 -13.40 -19.58 2.22
CA ARG A 77 -14.48 -20.43 1.72
C ARG A 77 -14.09 -21.91 1.72
N ALA A 78 -12.87 -22.22 1.28
CA ALA A 78 -12.38 -23.60 1.27
C ALA A 78 -12.24 -24.20 2.68
N ALA A 79 -11.88 -23.38 3.68
CA ALA A 79 -11.67 -23.83 5.05
C ALA A 79 -12.96 -23.86 5.90
N PHE A 80 -13.84 -22.88 5.72
CA PHE A 80 -14.97 -22.62 6.63
C PHE A 80 -16.34 -22.58 5.96
N GLY A 81 -16.41 -22.81 4.64
CA GLY A 81 -17.67 -22.85 3.89
C GLY A 81 -18.20 -21.50 3.42
N ASP A 82 -19.40 -21.53 2.84
CA ASP A 82 -19.94 -20.42 2.05
C ASP A 82 -20.25 -19.16 2.88
N PHE A 83 -20.72 -19.31 4.12
CA PHE A 83 -21.06 -18.17 4.98
C PHE A 83 -19.85 -17.30 5.30
N PHE A 84 -18.76 -17.89 5.79
CA PHE A 84 -17.53 -17.15 6.09
C PHE A 84 -16.85 -16.64 4.81
N GLY A 85 -16.92 -17.41 3.72
CA GLY A 85 -16.52 -16.92 2.40
C GLY A 85 -17.26 -15.64 2.01
N TYR A 86 -18.59 -15.63 2.13
CA TYR A 86 -19.43 -14.47 1.82
C TYR A 86 -19.03 -13.24 2.65
N LEU A 87 -18.85 -13.38 3.96
CA LEU A 87 -18.43 -12.27 4.84
C LEU A 87 -17.09 -11.66 4.42
N ILE A 88 -16.10 -12.50 4.08
CA ILE A 88 -14.79 -12.03 3.61
C ILE A 88 -14.89 -11.38 2.23
N ALA A 89 -15.68 -11.96 1.31
CA ALA A 89 -15.88 -11.36 -0.01
C ALA A 89 -16.50 -9.96 0.08
N TRP A 90 -17.54 -9.80 0.91
CA TRP A 90 -18.22 -8.52 1.08
C TRP A 90 -17.36 -7.47 1.77
N SER A 91 -16.71 -7.83 2.87
CA SER A 91 -15.82 -6.90 3.60
C SER A 91 -14.63 -6.48 2.74
N TYR A 92 -14.00 -7.41 2.02
CA TYR A 92 -12.91 -7.11 1.10
C TYR A 92 -13.36 -6.20 -0.05
N TRP A 93 -14.49 -6.51 -0.68
CA TRP A 93 -15.01 -5.70 -1.78
C TRP A 93 -15.33 -4.26 -1.35
N ILE A 94 -15.95 -4.09 -0.17
CA ILE A 94 -16.22 -2.76 0.38
C ILE A 94 -14.93 -2.00 0.66
N GLY A 95 -13.95 -2.67 1.30
CA GLY A 95 -12.65 -2.09 1.57
C GLY A 95 -11.94 -1.62 0.29
N CYS A 96 -12.03 -2.37 -0.81
CA CYS A 96 -11.42 -2.00 -2.08
C CYS A 96 -11.96 -0.68 -2.64
N TRP A 97 -13.28 -0.49 -2.72
CA TRP A 97 -13.83 0.73 -3.33
C TRP A 97 -13.77 1.94 -2.40
N VAL A 98 -13.90 1.76 -1.09
CA VAL A 98 -13.66 2.84 -0.10
C VAL A 98 -12.19 3.28 -0.15
N GLY A 99 -11.27 2.32 -0.24
CA GLY A 99 -9.83 2.58 -0.38
C GLY A 99 -9.48 3.39 -1.63
N ASN A 100 -10.14 3.13 -2.77
CA ASN A 100 -9.95 3.92 -3.98
C ASN A 100 -10.31 5.40 -3.78
N GLY A 101 -11.36 5.70 -3.01
CA GLY A 101 -11.73 7.07 -2.66
C GLY A 101 -10.67 7.76 -1.81
N ALA A 102 -10.16 7.09 -0.78
CA ALA A 102 -9.08 7.60 0.06
C ALA A 102 -7.79 7.88 -0.74
N ILE A 103 -7.43 6.99 -1.68
CA ILE A 103 -6.29 7.19 -2.58
C ILE A 103 -6.49 8.41 -3.47
N ALA A 104 -7.69 8.60 -4.05
CA ALA A 104 -7.97 9.75 -4.90
C ALA A 104 -7.82 11.07 -4.14
N ILE A 105 -8.35 11.15 -2.92
CA ILE A 105 -8.21 12.32 -2.05
C ILE A 105 -6.73 12.59 -1.73
N ALA A 106 -5.97 11.54 -1.41
CA ALA A 106 -4.55 11.71 -1.09
C ALA A 106 -3.72 12.21 -2.29
N ILE A 107 -4.06 11.77 -3.52
CA ILE A 107 -3.42 12.30 -4.74
C ILE A 107 -3.78 13.76 -4.94
N VAL A 108 -5.05 14.15 -4.76
CA VAL A 108 -5.48 15.56 -4.87
C VAL A 108 -4.77 16.43 -3.82
N GLY A 109 -4.63 15.94 -2.59
CA GLY A 109 -3.87 16.64 -1.55
C GLY A 109 -2.38 16.76 -1.86
N ALA A 110 -1.77 15.76 -2.51
CA ALA A 110 -0.39 15.90 -2.99
C ALA A 110 -0.27 16.88 -4.15
N LEU A 111 -1.26 16.95 -5.05
CA LEU A 111 -1.28 17.88 -6.18
C LEU A 111 -1.52 19.33 -5.74
N SER A 112 -2.19 19.57 -4.61
CA SER A 112 -2.47 20.94 -4.14
C SER A 112 -1.20 21.71 -3.81
N PHE A 113 -0.12 21.02 -3.43
CA PHE A 113 1.21 21.62 -3.28
C PHE A 113 1.68 22.36 -4.56
N PHE A 114 1.40 21.79 -5.74
CA PHE A 114 1.75 22.39 -7.03
C PHE A 114 0.63 23.29 -7.59
N PHE A 115 -0.62 22.97 -7.26
CA PHE A 115 -1.81 23.68 -7.73
C PHE A 115 -2.69 24.09 -6.53
N PRO A 116 -2.37 25.20 -5.84
CA PRO A 116 -3.08 25.62 -4.61
C PRO A 116 -4.57 25.88 -4.80
N VAL A 117 -5.03 26.09 -6.03
CA VAL A 117 -6.47 26.17 -6.38
C VAL A 117 -7.24 24.90 -5.96
N LEU A 118 -6.55 23.76 -5.87
CA LEU A 118 -7.10 22.51 -5.37
C LEU A 118 -7.28 22.51 -3.85
N GLU A 119 -6.88 23.53 -3.08
CA GLU A 119 -7.25 23.65 -1.66
C GLU A 119 -8.47 24.53 -1.46
N SER A 120 -8.61 25.59 -2.26
CA SER A 120 -9.65 26.61 -2.08
C SER A 120 -10.94 26.33 -2.85
N ASN A 121 -10.92 25.46 -3.86
CA ASN A 121 -12.07 25.20 -4.71
C ASN A 121 -12.47 23.72 -4.72
N SER A 122 -13.56 23.42 -4.01
CA SER A 122 -14.11 22.06 -3.88
C SER A 122 -14.56 21.45 -5.21
N VAL A 123 -15.02 22.26 -6.17
CA VAL A 123 -15.43 21.78 -7.50
C VAL A 123 -14.22 21.25 -8.26
N TYR A 124 -13.09 21.96 -8.21
CA TYR A 124 -11.85 21.47 -8.85
C TYR A 124 -11.28 20.24 -8.15
N GLN A 125 -11.30 20.19 -6.81
CA GLN A 125 -10.91 18.99 -6.05
C GLN A 125 -11.69 17.75 -6.49
N ILE A 126 -13.03 17.84 -6.47
CA ILE A 126 -13.92 16.74 -6.83
C ILE A 126 -13.73 16.35 -8.30
N SER A 127 -13.60 17.34 -9.19
CA SER A 127 -13.42 17.09 -10.63
C SER A 127 -12.12 16.33 -10.91
N VAL A 128 -11.01 16.71 -10.28
CA VAL A 128 -9.73 16.02 -10.42
C VAL A 128 -9.79 14.62 -9.83
N ALA A 129 -10.34 14.45 -8.62
CA ALA A 129 -10.49 13.15 -7.98
C ALA A 129 -11.32 12.18 -8.86
N LEU A 130 -12.48 12.61 -9.33
CA LEU A 130 -13.34 11.81 -10.21
C LEU A 130 -12.67 11.50 -11.54
N SER A 131 -11.97 12.47 -12.13
CA SER A 131 -11.23 12.26 -13.39
C SER A 131 -10.16 11.18 -13.24
N LEU A 132 -9.43 11.17 -12.13
CA LEU A 132 -8.44 10.12 -11.84
C LEU A 132 -9.09 8.75 -11.66
N ILE A 133 -10.19 8.66 -10.89
CA ILE A 133 -10.93 7.41 -10.70
C ILE A 133 -11.41 6.86 -12.05
N TRP A 134 -12.01 7.70 -12.90
CA TRP A 134 -12.50 7.27 -14.20
C TRP A 134 -11.37 6.91 -15.17
N LEU A 135 -10.25 7.62 -15.14
CA LEU A 135 -9.06 7.28 -15.92
C LEU A 135 -8.56 5.87 -15.56
N PHE A 136 -8.36 5.58 -14.27
CA PHE A 136 -7.90 4.25 -13.85
C PHE A 136 -8.97 3.17 -14.05
N THR A 137 -10.25 3.51 -13.93
CA THR A 137 -11.35 2.60 -14.28
C THR A 137 -11.28 2.21 -15.75
N TRP A 138 -11.11 3.18 -16.64
CA TRP A 138 -10.97 2.97 -18.08
C TRP A 138 -9.71 2.17 -18.44
N ILE A 139 -8.57 2.41 -17.76
CA ILE A 139 -7.38 1.58 -17.92
C ILE A 139 -7.69 0.12 -17.54
N ASN A 140 -8.44 -0.10 -16.45
CA ASN A 140 -8.81 -1.43 -16.01
C ASN A 140 -9.79 -2.15 -16.95
N THR A 141 -10.67 -1.42 -17.64
CA THR A 141 -11.56 -2.04 -18.64
C THR A 141 -10.81 -2.54 -19.89
N ARG A 142 -9.59 -2.03 -20.16
CA ARG A 142 -8.70 -2.53 -21.23
C ARG A 142 -8.03 -3.88 -20.91
N GLY A 143 -8.30 -4.45 -19.74
CA GLY A 143 -7.90 -5.79 -19.36
C GLY A 143 -6.60 -5.88 -18.56
N VAL A 144 -6.41 -7.04 -17.91
CA VAL A 144 -5.39 -7.29 -16.88
C VAL A 144 -3.94 -7.08 -17.35
N LYS A 145 -3.63 -7.31 -18.63
CA LYS A 145 -2.29 -7.05 -19.17
C LYS A 145 -1.98 -5.55 -19.24
N THR A 146 -2.97 -4.74 -19.60
CA THR A 146 -2.82 -3.28 -19.69
C THR A 146 -2.67 -2.69 -18.29
N SER A 147 -3.55 -3.08 -17.36
CA SER A 147 -3.42 -2.72 -15.94
C SER A 147 -2.07 -3.14 -15.37
N GLY A 148 -1.61 -4.34 -15.71
CA GLY A 148 -0.31 -4.86 -15.28
C GLY A 148 0.87 -4.02 -15.77
N LYS A 149 0.84 -3.52 -17.01
CA LYS A 149 1.88 -2.60 -17.52
C LYS A 149 1.88 -1.27 -16.77
N VAL A 150 0.69 -0.68 -16.59
CA VAL A 150 0.54 0.57 -15.81
C VAL A 150 1.08 0.38 -14.41
N GLN A 151 0.77 -0.75 -13.77
CA GLN A 151 1.29 -1.09 -12.46
C GLN A 151 2.81 -1.17 -12.40
N VAL A 152 3.45 -1.86 -13.36
CA VAL A 152 4.92 -1.96 -13.38
C VAL A 152 5.55 -0.57 -13.49
N VAL A 153 5.02 0.28 -14.37
CA VAL A 153 5.50 1.65 -14.55
C VAL A 153 5.30 2.48 -13.29
N THR A 154 4.11 2.49 -12.70
CA THR A 154 3.83 3.28 -11.49
C THR A 154 4.62 2.78 -10.28
N THR A 155 4.82 1.47 -10.14
CA THR A 155 5.67 0.92 -9.09
C THR A 155 7.13 1.35 -9.27
N ALA A 156 7.67 1.31 -10.50
CA ALA A 156 9.02 1.80 -10.76
C ALA A 156 9.15 3.30 -10.44
N LEU A 157 8.18 4.12 -10.87
CA LEU A 157 8.14 5.55 -10.58
C LEU A 157 8.08 5.86 -9.08
N LYS A 158 7.44 5.02 -8.27
CA LYS A 158 7.42 5.15 -6.81
C LYS A 158 8.73 4.72 -6.15
N LEU A 159 9.37 3.65 -6.66
CA LEU A 159 10.60 3.11 -6.09
C LEU A 159 11.82 4.00 -6.38
N LEU A 160 11.88 4.62 -7.57
CA LEU A 160 12.98 5.50 -7.95
C LEU A 160 13.28 6.61 -6.93
N PRO A 161 12.32 7.46 -6.51
CA PRO A 161 12.58 8.50 -5.51
C PRO A 161 12.91 7.91 -4.13
N LEU A 162 12.35 6.76 -3.75
CA LEU A 162 12.70 6.11 -2.48
C LEU A 162 14.16 5.64 -2.47
N VAL A 163 14.59 4.97 -3.53
CA VAL A 163 15.99 4.53 -3.69
C VAL A 163 16.92 5.75 -3.75
N PHE A 164 16.52 6.81 -4.46
CA PHE A 164 17.26 8.06 -4.49
C PHE A 164 17.46 8.65 -3.10
N VAL A 165 16.40 8.76 -2.29
CA VAL A 165 16.48 9.27 -0.92
C VAL A 165 17.35 8.38 -0.04
N ILE A 166 17.31 7.06 -0.19
CA ILE A 166 18.18 6.14 0.56
C ILE A 166 19.65 6.36 0.20
N ILE A 167 19.97 6.41 -1.09
CA ILE A 167 21.36 6.55 -1.57
C ILE A 167 21.91 7.93 -1.21
N VAL A 168 21.20 9.00 -1.58
CA VAL A 168 21.64 10.38 -1.30
C VAL A 168 21.64 10.63 0.20
N GLY A 169 20.58 10.23 0.90
CA GLY A 169 20.46 10.37 2.35
C GLY A 169 21.61 9.71 3.11
N ALA A 170 22.15 8.59 2.63
CA ALA A 170 23.32 7.95 3.24
C ALA A 170 24.58 8.84 3.23
N PHE A 171 24.76 9.69 2.21
CA PHE A 171 25.89 10.65 2.15
C PHE A 171 25.69 11.88 3.05
N PHE A 172 24.45 12.24 3.36
CA PHE A 172 24.11 13.38 4.22
C PHE A 172 23.77 12.96 5.65
N PHE A 173 23.80 11.66 5.96
CA PHE A 173 23.49 11.15 7.28
C PHE A 173 24.58 11.54 8.28
N ASN A 174 24.18 12.23 9.35
CA ASN A 174 25.04 12.53 10.48
C ASN A 174 24.50 11.84 11.74
N LEU A 175 25.37 11.11 12.44
CA LEU A 175 25.07 10.48 13.73
C LEU A 175 24.69 11.50 14.81
N ASP A 176 25.18 12.74 14.72
CA ASP A 176 24.83 13.81 15.67
C ASP A 176 23.34 14.19 15.60
N ASN A 177 22.69 13.96 14.45
CA ASN A 177 21.26 14.17 14.26
C ASN A 177 20.42 12.95 14.65
N PHE A 178 21.05 11.84 15.06
CA PHE A 178 20.33 10.63 15.42
C PHE A 178 19.58 10.85 16.74
N PRO A 179 18.25 10.67 16.78
CA PRO A 179 17.47 11.01 17.95
C PRO A 179 17.78 10.06 19.10
N ALA A 180 17.59 10.55 20.33
CA ALA A 180 17.56 9.71 21.52
C ALA A 180 16.58 8.54 21.34
N PHE A 181 16.81 7.47 22.11
CA PHE A 181 16.05 6.24 21.97
C PHE A 181 14.54 6.46 22.09
N ASN A 182 14.11 7.17 23.11
CA ASN A 182 12.73 7.54 23.31
C ASN A 182 12.64 9.04 23.57
N LEU A 183 11.99 9.76 22.65
CA LEU A 183 11.77 11.21 22.76
C LEU A 183 10.47 11.55 23.49
N THR A 184 9.65 10.54 23.81
CA THR A 184 8.42 10.73 24.57
C THR A 184 8.69 10.77 26.07
N ASN A 185 7.88 11.51 26.83
CA ASN A 185 7.92 11.48 28.30
C ASN A 185 7.28 10.21 28.90
N GLN A 186 7.12 9.15 28.11
CA GLN A 186 6.48 7.90 28.49
C GLN A 186 7.51 6.77 28.60
N SER A 187 7.15 5.70 29.30
CA SER A 187 8.00 4.51 29.39
C SER A 187 8.11 3.82 28.02
N ASN A 188 9.24 3.16 27.76
CA ASN A 188 9.44 2.39 26.53
C ASN A 188 8.33 1.35 26.28
N PHE A 189 7.77 0.78 27.36
CA PHE A 189 6.68 -0.17 27.29
C PHE A 189 5.36 0.46 26.81
N ALA A 190 5.13 1.73 27.14
CA ALA A 190 3.98 2.48 26.64
C ALA A 190 4.21 3.00 25.20
N THR A 191 5.44 3.37 24.86
CA THR A 191 5.80 3.93 23.55
C THR A 191 5.92 2.87 22.46
N PHE A 192 6.41 1.67 22.78
CA PHE A 192 6.66 0.62 21.80
C PHE A 192 5.39 0.20 21.01
N PRO A 193 4.23 -0.07 21.65
CA PRO A 193 3.01 -0.38 20.91
C PRO A 193 2.58 0.72 19.93
N ALA A 194 2.84 2.00 20.24
CA ALA A 194 2.46 3.11 19.39
C ALA A 194 3.30 3.18 18.10
N VAL A 195 4.59 2.82 18.17
CA VAL A 195 5.47 2.77 16.99
C VAL A 195 5.39 1.44 16.23
N ALA A 196 4.77 0.43 16.83
CA ALA A 196 4.58 -0.91 16.28
C ALA A 196 3.14 -1.17 15.78
N ALA A 197 2.27 -0.17 15.82
CA ALA A 197 0.90 -0.21 15.31
C ALA A 197 0.86 0.16 13.82
#